data_AF-A0A328NG02-F1
#
_entry.id   AF-A0A328NG02-F1
#
_cell.length_a   1.000
_cell.length_b   1.000
_cell.length_c   1.000
_cell.angle_alpha   90.00
_cell.angle_beta   90.00
_cell.angle_gamma   90.00
#
_symmetry.space_group_name_H-M   'P 1'
#
loop_
_entity.id
_entity.type
_entity.pdbx_description
1 polymer ?
#
loop_
_entity_poly.entity_id
_entity_poly.type
_entity_poly.pdbx_seq_one_letter_code
_entity_poly.pdbx_strand_id
1 'polypeptide(L)'
;MIRTAALLVGVMVPSLLLRELIEARFGRGPIADLGAVAVPMAATAWLAPYASYRRRDALLWLVGPGLYFLAVIAWRVALAPYRDWSPRPEERALMRWSRDPEHAGTWYLTEPASGARHTSSR
;
A
#
# COMPACT_ATOMS: atom_id res chain seq x y z
N MET A 1 6.09 8.10 9.98
CA MET A 1 7.09 8.72 9.08
C MET A 1 8.21 7.78 8.67
N ILE A 2 9.00 7.19 9.59
CA ILE A 2 10.14 6.31 9.23
C ILE A 2 9.71 5.11 8.37
N ARG A 3 8.63 4.41 8.75
CA ARG A 3 8.07 3.28 7.97
C ARG A 3 7.66 3.68 6.55
N THR A 4 7.03 4.84 6.40
CA THR A 4 6.64 5.40 5.10
C THR A 4 7.84 5.68 4.23
N ALA A 5 8.85 6.36 4.79
CA ALA A 5 10.10 6.65 4.09
C ALA A 5 10.82 5.35 3.69
N ALA A 6 10.86 4.36 4.59
CA ALA A 6 11.45 3.05 4.31
C ALA A 6 10.73 2.32 3.16
N LEU A 7 9.39 2.36 3.11
CA LEU A 7 8.62 1.79 2.00
C LEU A 7 8.92 2.52 0.68
N LEU A 8 8.96 3.85 0.70
CA LEU A 8 9.27 4.64 -0.50
C LEU A 8 10.69 4.36 -0.99
N VAL A 9 11.69 4.42 -0.12
CA VAL A 9 13.09 4.12 -0.45
C VAL A 9 13.22 2.68 -0.92
N GLY A 10 12.58 1.72 -0.25
CA GLY A 10 12.59 0.30 -0.59
C GLY A 10 11.96 -0.02 -1.94
N VAL A 11 11.12 0.85 -2.49
CA VAL A 11 10.56 0.70 -3.85
C VAL A 11 11.37 1.51 -4.87
N MET A 12 11.67 2.77 -4.55
CA MET A 12 12.30 3.70 -5.48
C MET A 12 13.78 3.39 -5.72
N VAL A 13 14.54 3.02 -4.69
CA VAL A 13 15.97 2.71 -4.86
C VAL A 13 16.17 1.48 -5.75
N PRO A 14 15.50 0.33 -5.52
CA PRO A 14 15.62 -0.80 -6.43
C PRO A 14 15.14 -0.49 -7.85
N SER A 15 14.10 0.33 -8.01
CA SER A 15 13.62 0.78 -9.32
C SER A 15 14.69 1.56 -10.08
N LEU A 16 15.34 2.51 -9.42
CA LEU A 16 16.42 3.32 -10.02
C LEU A 16 17.66 2.48 -10.30
N LEU A 17 18.06 1.60 -9.39
CA LEU A 17 19.19 0.68 -9.61
C LEU A 17 18.95 -0.24 -10.80
N LEU A 18 17.73 -0.76 -10.95
CA LEU A 18 17.37 -1.58 -12.10
C LEU A 18 17.43 -0.79 -13.41
N ARG A 19 16.95 0.46 -13.41
CA ARG A 19 17.08 1.35 -14.56
C ARG A 19 18.54 1.55 -14.95
N GLU A 20 19.40 1.92 -14.00
CA GLU A 20 20.84 2.13 -14.25
C GLU A 20 21.50 0.85 -14.79
N LEU A 21 21.12 -0.32 -14.28
CA LEU A 21 21.61 -1.61 -14.78
C LEU A 21 21.18 -1.87 -16.23
N ILE A 22 19.94 -1.55 -16.59
CA ILE A 22 19.44 -1.67 -17.96
C ILE A 22 20.16 -0.67 -18.87
N GLU A 23 20.31 0.60 -18.46
CA GLU A 23 21.05 1.61 -19.23
C GLU A 23 22.51 1.19 -19.44
N ALA A 24 23.17 0.66 -18.41
CA ALA A 24 24.54 0.17 -18.50
C ALA A 24 24.69 -1.00 -19.48
N ARG A 25 23.65 -1.87 -19.59
CA ARG A 25 23.70 -3.08 -20.42
C ARG A 25 23.27 -2.86 -21.87
N PHE A 26 22.31 -1.96 -22.11
CA PHE A 26 21.63 -1.79 -23.40
C PHE A 26 21.76 -0.37 -23.97
N GLY A 27 22.39 0.55 -23.25
CA GLY A 27 22.42 1.97 -23.59
C GLY A 27 21.17 2.70 -23.11
N ARG A 28 21.21 4.04 -23.16
CA ARG A 28 20.07 4.88 -22.79
C ARG A 28 18.92 4.66 -23.77
N GLY A 29 17.74 4.34 -23.27
CA GLY A 29 16.58 4.10 -24.12
C GLY A 29 15.29 3.82 -23.34
N PRO A 30 14.15 3.82 -24.04
CA PRO A 30 12.82 3.77 -23.43
C PRO A 30 12.55 2.50 -22.60
N ILE A 31 13.33 1.43 -22.81
CA ILE A 31 13.25 0.18 -22.03
C ILE A 31 13.69 0.41 -20.59
N ALA A 32 14.71 1.24 -20.36
CA ALA A 32 15.17 1.56 -19.02
C ALA A 32 14.16 2.44 -18.28
N ASP A 33 13.54 3.40 -18.97
CA ASP A 33 12.46 4.24 -18.44
C ASP A 33 11.22 3.41 -18.08
N LEU A 34 10.87 2.42 -18.91
CA LEU A 34 9.80 1.47 -18.60
C LEU A 34 10.08 0.70 -17.31
N GLY A 35 11.32 0.28 -17.06
CA GLY A 35 11.72 -0.37 -15.81
C GLY A 35 11.50 0.53 -14.59
N ALA A 36 11.89 1.80 -14.71
CA ALA A 36 11.72 2.78 -13.63
C ALA A 36 10.26 3.07 -13.28
N VAL A 37 9.33 2.85 -14.21
CA VAL A 37 7.88 3.01 -14.03
C VAL A 37 7.21 1.69 -13.61
N ALA A 38 7.58 0.57 -14.23
CA ALA A 38 6.94 -0.73 -14.03
C ALA A 38 7.15 -1.26 -12.61
N VAL A 39 8.34 -1.08 -12.03
CA VAL A 39 8.64 -1.52 -10.65
C VAL A 39 7.75 -0.81 -9.62
N PRO A 40 7.72 0.54 -9.54
CA PRO A 40 6.88 1.21 -8.56
C PRO A 40 5.39 1.07 -8.90
N MET A 41 5.01 0.91 -10.16
CA MET A 41 3.65 0.55 -10.55
C MET A 41 3.24 -0.81 -9.98
N ALA A 42 4.06 -1.85 -10.12
CA ALA A 42 3.78 -3.18 -9.56
C ALA A 42 3.70 -3.14 -8.03
N ALA A 43 4.63 -2.43 -7.37
CA ALA A 43 4.60 -2.23 -5.92
C ALA A 43 3.31 -1.50 -5.49
N THR A 44 2.91 -0.47 -6.22
CA THR A 44 1.65 0.25 -5.98
C THR A 44 0.45 -0.68 -6.11
N ALA A 45 0.40 -1.52 -7.15
CA ALA A 45 -0.69 -2.48 -7.34
C ALA A 45 -0.79 -3.50 -6.20
N TRP A 46 0.35 -3.90 -5.64
CA TRP A 46 0.41 -4.83 -4.51
C TRP A 46 0.02 -4.18 -3.19
N LEU A 47 0.48 -2.94 -2.93
CA LEU A 47 0.21 -2.21 -1.68
C LEU A 47 -1.19 -1.58 -1.63
N ALA A 48 -1.76 -1.23 -2.79
CA ALA A 48 -3.02 -0.49 -2.87
C ALA A 48 -4.17 -1.11 -2.05
N PRO A 49 -4.43 -2.44 -2.06
CA PRO A 49 -5.51 -3.06 -1.30
C PRO A 49 -5.39 -2.81 0.21
N TYR A 50 -4.17 -2.72 0.75
CA TYR A 50 -3.94 -2.48 2.19
C TYR A 50 -4.23 -1.03 2.60
N ALA A 51 -4.23 -0.10 1.65
CA ALA A 51 -4.49 1.32 1.86
C ALA A 51 -5.92 1.74 1.43
N SER A 52 -6.81 0.77 1.19
CA SER A 52 -8.14 1.00 0.63
C SER A 52 -8.10 1.64 -0.78
N TYR A 53 -7.04 1.41 -1.59
CA TYR A 53 -6.93 1.74 -3.04
C TYR A 53 -6.98 0.52 -3.99
N ARG A 54 -7.55 0.67 -5.19
CA ARG A 54 -7.73 -0.46 -6.11
C ARG A 54 -6.41 -0.75 -6.82
N ARG A 55 -6.16 -2.02 -7.16
CA ARG A 55 -4.95 -2.39 -7.92
C ARG A 55 -4.83 -1.62 -9.25
N ARG A 56 -5.97 -1.31 -9.88
CA ARG A 56 -6.04 -0.49 -11.11
C ARG A 56 -5.50 0.92 -10.94
N ASP A 57 -5.50 1.47 -9.73
CA ASP A 57 -5.00 2.81 -9.46
C ASP A 57 -3.47 2.88 -9.66
N ALA A 58 -2.80 1.73 -9.70
CA ALA A 58 -1.40 1.65 -10.12
C ALA A 58 -1.17 2.13 -11.57
N LEU A 59 -2.19 2.06 -12.44
CA LEU A 59 -2.10 2.58 -13.81
C LEU A 59 -1.85 4.09 -13.86
N LEU A 60 -2.05 4.80 -12.74
CA LEU A 60 -1.73 6.22 -12.62
C LEU A 60 -0.22 6.51 -12.77
N TRP A 61 0.63 5.49 -12.65
CA TRP A 61 2.05 5.58 -13.02
C TRP A 61 2.27 5.85 -14.52
N LEU A 62 1.33 5.44 -15.39
CA LEU A 62 1.44 5.66 -16.83
C LEU A 62 1.03 7.08 -17.27
N VAL A 63 0.27 7.79 -16.43
CA VAL A 63 -0.25 9.14 -16.71
C VAL A 63 0.39 10.25 -15.87
N GLY A 64 1.35 9.91 -15.00
CA GLY A 64 2.16 10.87 -14.26
C GLY A 64 1.97 10.94 -12.73
N PRO A 65 0.76 10.86 -12.15
CA PRO A 65 0.60 11.04 -10.70
C PRO A 65 1.01 9.81 -9.85
N GLY A 66 1.59 8.77 -10.45
CA GLY A 66 1.94 7.51 -9.75
C GLY A 66 2.76 7.67 -8.47
N LEU A 67 3.77 8.56 -8.46
CA LEU A 67 4.60 8.80 -7.27
C LEU A 67 3.79 9.35 -6.09
N TYR A 68 2.85 10.26 -6.36
CA TYR A 68 1.95 10.80 -5.33
C TYR A 68 1.10 9.68 -4.73
N PHE A 69 0.48 8.84 -5.57
CA PHE A 69 -0.33 7.72 -5.10
C PHE A 69 0.48 6.69 -4.32
N LEU A 70 1.69 6.37 -4.77
CA LEU A 70 2.59 5.49 -4.03
C LEU A 70 2.93 6.08 -2.65
N ALA A 71 3.22 7.38 -2.55
CA ALA A 71 3.48 8.05 -1.27
C ALA A 71 2.28 8.02 -0.33
N VAL A 72 1.09 8.32 -0.83
CA VAL A 72 -0.16 8.24 -0.06
C VAL A 72 -0.42 6.80 0.40
N ILE A 73 -0.26 5.82 -0.47
CA ILE A 73 -0.44 4.39 -0.14
C ILE A 73 0.59 3.95 0.91
N ALA A 74 1.87 4.29 0.74
CA ALA A 74 2.92 3.97 1.70
C ALA A 74 2.68 4.61 3.07
N TRP A 75 2.16 5.85 3.11
CA TRP A 75 1.75 6.51 4.34
C TRP A 75 0.64 5.74 5.04
N ARG A 76 -0.42 5.38 4.29
CA ARG A 76 -1.54 4.62 4.82
C ARG A 76 -1.12 3.24 5.34
N VAL A 77 -0.35 2.49 4.57
CA VAL A 77 0.16 1.17 5.02
C VAL A 77 1.00 1.29 6.29
N ALA A 78 1.79 2.35 6.43
CA ALA A 78 2.63 2.58 7.61
C ALA A 78 1.83 2.87 8.90
N LEU A 79 0.58 3.34 8.78
CA LEU A 79 -0.32 3.61 9.90
C LEU A 79 -1.14 2.39 10.34
N ALA A 80 -1.12 1.29 9.59
CA ALA A 80 -1.80 0.06 10.00
C ALA A 80 -1.30 -0.41 11.40
N PRO A 81 -2.21 -0.92 12.28
CA PRO A 81 -3.59 -1.31 11.99
C PRO A 81 -4.64 -0.19 12.17
N TYR A 82 -4.27 0.97 12.73
CA TYR A 82 -5.19 2.08 13.02
C TYR A 82 -5.17 3.10 11.88
N ARG A 83 -6.28 3.20 11.16
CA ARG A 83 -6.36 4.08 9.98
C ARG A 83 -7.27 5.27 10.22
N ASP A 84 -6.82 6.44 9.81
CA ASP A 84 -7.53 7.72 9.88
C ASP A 84 -8.46 7.97 8.66
N TRP A 85 -8.37 7.14 7.62
CA TRP A 85 -9.24 7.24 6.44
C TRP A 85 -10.45 6.29 6.50
N SER A 86 -11.54 6.70 5.84
CA SER A 86 -12.76 5.90 5.72
C SER A 86 -12.53 4.61 4.90
N PRO A 87 -13.09 3.45 5.31
CA PRO A 87 -13.05 2.23 4.51
C PRO A 87 -13.83 2.41 3.22
N ARG A 88 -13.47 1.60 2.21
CA ARG A 88 -14.33 1.43 1.06
C ARG A 88 -15.69 0.87 1.44
N PRO A 89 -16.74 1.10 0.62
CA PRO A 89 -18.05 0.51 0.82
C PRO A 89 -18.00 -1.01 1.02
N GLU A 90 -17.18 -1.70 0.22
CA GLU A 90 -16.95 -3.15 0.29
C GLU A 90 -16.23 -3.62 1.58
N GLU A 91 -15.41 -2.75 2.19
CA GLU A 91 -14.63 -3.05 3.41
C GLU A 91 -15.39 -2.70 4.70
N ARG A 92 -16.43 -1.85 4.62
CA ARG A 92 -17.18 -1.35 5.79
C ARG A 92 -17.73 -2.45 6.70
N ALA A 93 -18.10 -3.60 6.15
CA ALA A 93 -18.64 -4.72 6.92
C ALA A 93 -17.61 -5.34 7.88
N LEU A 94 -16.32 -5.35 7.49
CA LEU A 94 -15.21 -5.95 8.21
C LEU A 94 -14.47 -4.97 9.12
N MET A 95 -14.74 -3.68 8.96
CA MET A 95 -14.13 -2.61 9.73
C MET A 95 -15.02 -2.18 10.90
N ARG A 96 -14.40 -1.71 11.98
CA ARG A 96 -15.07 -1.05 13.09
C ARG A 96 -14.42 0.30 13.36
N TRP A 97 -15.25 1.25 13.78
CA TRP A 97 -14.79 2.55 14.28
C TRP A 97 -14.33 2.37 15.72
N SER A 98 -13.11 2.81 16.03
CA SER A 98 -12.58 2.73 17.38
C SER A 98 -13.38 3.63 18.32
N ARG A 99 -13.82 3.04 19.44
CA ARG A 99 -14.45 3.75 20.57
C ARG A 99 -13.49 3.95 21.74
N ASP A 100 -12.28 3.41 21.62
CA ASP A 100 -11.22 3.54 22.62
C ASP A 100 -10.67 4.99 22.61
N PRO A 101 -10.61 5.68 23.76
CA PRO A 101 -10.10 7.05 23.85
C PRO A 101 -8.69 7.23 23.27
N GLU A 102 -7.81 6.22 23.38
CA GLU A 102 -6.44 6.29 22.87
C GLU A 102 -6.37 6.25 21.33
N HIS A 103 -7.39 5.69 20.68
CA HIS A 103 -7.46 5.49 19.23
C HIS A 103 -8.71 6.12 18.61
N ALA A 104 -9.34 7.07 19.31
CA ALA A 104 -10.55 7.75 18.87
C ALA A 104 -10.32 8.42 17.51
N GLY A 105 -11.25 8.25 16.58
CA GLY A 105 -11.10 8.78 15.22
C GLY A 105 -10.49 7.80 14.20
N THR A 106 -10.07 6.62 14.63
CA THR A 106 -9.48 5.62 13.74
C THR A 106 -10.44 4.46 13.45
N TRP A 107 -10.32 3.89 12.26
CA TRP A 107 -10.89 2.59 11.93
C TRP A 107 -9.85 1.50 12.16
N TYR A 108 -10.31 0.31 12.49
CA TYR A 108 -9.44 -0.87 12.56
C TYR A 108 -10.13 -2.07 11.90
N LEU A 109 -9.32 -3.00 11.41
CA LEU A 109 -9.79 -4.28 10.89
C LEU A 109 -10.25 -5.11 12.08
N THR A 110 -11.50 -5.57 12.08
CA THR A 110 -11.91 -6.59 13.06
C THR A 110 -11.44 -7.93 12.52
N GLU A 111 -10.71 -8.71 13.33
CA GLU A 111 -10.42 -10.10 12.95
C GLU A 111 -11.75 -10.81 12.65
N PRO A 112 -11.83 -11.62 11.59
CA PRO A 112 -13.01 -12.44 11.37
C PRO A 112 -13.23 -13.22 12.66
N ALA A 113 -14.38 -13.01 13.31
CA ALA A 113 -14.73 -13.67 14.56
C ALA A 113 -14.39 -15.15 14.41
N SER A 114 -13.33 -15.58 15.09
CA SER A 114 -12.98 -16.98 15.22
C SER A 114 -14.11 -17.61 16.01
N GLY A 115 -15.12 -18.06 15.26
CA GLY A 115 -16.31 -18.68 15.81
C GLY A 115 -15.90 -19.83 16.73
N ALA A 116 -16.47 -19.81 17.93
CA ALA A 116 -16.85 -21.00 18.66
C ALA A 116 -15.75 -22.06 18.87
N ARG A 117 -14.81 -21.79 19.80
CA ARG A 117 -14.29 -22.86 20.67
C ARG A 117 -14.41 -22.48 22.14
N HIS A 118 -15.66 -22.26 22.54
CA HIS A 118 -16.12 -22.43 23.91
C HIS A 118 -17.26 -23.45 23.89
N THR A 119 -16.94 -24.69 23.56
CA THR A 119 -17.74 -25.81 24.05
C THR A 119 -17.37 -25.99 25.52
N SER A 120 -18.16 -25.32 26.35
CA SER A 120 -18.48 -25.82 27.69
C SER A 120 -18.86 -27.30 27.58
N SER A 121 -18.12 -28.13 28.31
CA SER A 121 -18.43 -29.51 28.68
C SER A 121 -17.72 -29.69 30.02
N ARG A 122 -18.38 -29.28 31.11
CA ARG A 122 -18.97 -30.18 32.11
C ARG A 122 -17.95 -31.09 32.76
#